data_AF-A0A0V0HTW1-F1
#
_entry.id   AF-A0A0V0HTW1-F1
#
_cell.length_a   1.000
_cell.length_b   1.000
_cell.length_c   1.000
_cell.angle_alpha   90.00
_cell.angle_beta   90.00
_cell.angle_gamma   90.00
#
_symmetry.space_group_name_H-M   'P 1'
#
loop_
_entity.id
_entity.type
_entity.pdbx_description
1 polymer ?
#
loop_
_entity_poly.entity_id
_entity_poly.type
_entity_poly.pdbx_seq_one_letter_code
_entity_poly.pdbx_strand_id
1 'polypeptide(L)'
;MVREKHKPLKLYQVWKGSNKFLLGGRLIFGPDVSSLFLSTLLIAGPALAFCIKVSCVIRHRIKEHKDAGPWYPILVIGAVLTIMDIVFLFLTSSRDPGIVPRNTTPPESDETFDIHTPSMEWVNGRTPHLKLPRAKDVIVNGHTVKVKYCDTCLLYRPPRSSHCSICNNCVQRFDHHCPWVGQCIGLVRIADYVFFLSELELDLDCFLLPINKQSTCVCKMMVMSKLK
;
A
#
# COMPACT_ATOMS: atom_id res chain seq x y z
N MET A 1 -36.20 -27.20 22.59
CA MET A 1 -35.64 -26.02 21.88
C MET A 1 -34.21 -26.33 21.49
N VAL A 2 -33.93 -26.50 20.20
CA VAL A 2 -32.55 -26.70 19.70
C VAL A 2 -31.89 -25.33 19.64
N ARG A 3 -30.83 -25.14 20.44
CA ARG A 3 -30.01 -23.93 20.41
C ARG A 3 -29.19 -23.96 19.11
N GLU A 4 -29.66 -23.28 18.07
CA GLU A 4 -28.90 -23.00 16.85
C GLU A 4 -27.52 -22.43 17.24
N LYS A 5 -26.46 -23.24 17.10
CA LYS A 5 -25.08 -22.78 17.29
C LYS A 5 -24.74 -21.91 16.09
N HIS A 6 -24.97 -20.61 16.19
CA HIS A 6 -24.46 -19.65 15.21
C HIS A 6 -22.95 -19.85 15.08
N LYS A 7 -22.51 -20.25 13.88
CA LYS A 7 -21.09 -20.25 13.55
C LYS A 7 -20.58 -18.81 13.63
N PRO A 8 -19.45 -18.54 14.32
CA PRO A 8 -18.89 -17.20 14.35
C PRO A 8 -18.56 -16.75 12.92
N LEU A 9 -19.05 -15.56 12.56
CA LEU A 9 -18.80 -14.98 11.25
C LEU A 9 -17.31 -14.63 11.12
N LYS A 10 -16.72 -14.91 9.96
CA LYS A 10 -15.32 -14.57 9.67
C LYS A 10 -15.19 -13.09 9.34
N LEU A 11 -14.07 -12.47 9.71
CA LEU A 11 -13.84 -11.02 9.54
C LEU A 11 -14.13 -10.50 8.12
N TYR A 12 -13.70 -11.23 7.09
CA TYR A 12 -13.92 -10.84 5.69
C TYR A 12 -15.40 -10.83 5.27
N GLN A 13 -16.29 -11.51 5.99
CA GLN A 13 -17.72 -11.58 5.70
C GLN A 13 -18.49 -10.38 6.28
N VAL A 14 -17.94 -9.76 7.33
CA VAL A 14 -18.57 -8.64 8.05
C VAL A 14 -17.77 -7.34 7.92
N TRP A 15 -16.79 -7.32 7.01
CA TRP A 15 -15.92 -6.18 6.81
C TRP A 15 -16.68 -4.97 6.26
N LYS A 16 -16.62 -3.83 6.97
CA LYS A 16 -17.33 -2.60 6.60
C LYS A 16 -16.55 -1.68 5.66
N GLY A 17 -15.29 -1.98 5.39
CA GLY A 17 -14.44 -1.18 4.49
C GLY A 17 -14.59 -1.55 3.02
N SER A 18 -13.95 -0.79 2.14
CA SER A 18 -14.02 -1.00 0.68
C SER A 18 -13.02 -2.04 0.17
N ASN A 19 -12.36 -2.78 1.06
CA ASN A 19 -11.38 -3.80 0.69
C ASN A 19 -12.03 -5.02 0.05
N LYS A 20 -11.32 -5.62 -0.90
CA LYS A 20 -11.71 -6.85 -1.58
C LYS A 20 -10.94 -8.02 -0.99
N PHE A 21 -11.64 -9.02 -0.48
CA PHE A 21 -11.03 -10.22 0.09
C PHE A 21 -11.06 -11.36 -0.91
N LEU A 22 -9.92 -12.02 -1.08
CA LEU A 22 -9.77 -13.21 -1.93
C LEU A 22 -9.23 -14.40 -1.11
N LEU A 23 -9.41 -15.62 -1.64
CA LEU A 23 -8.98 -16.87 -1.00
C LEU A 23 -9.47 -17.04 0.45
N GLY A 24 -10.75 -16.73 0.69
CA GLY A 24 -11.36 -16.85 2.03
C GLY A 24 -10.78 -15.88 3.07
N GLY A 25 -10.28 -14.73 2.62
CA GLY A 25 -9.73 -13.67 3.48
C GLY A 25 -8.21 -13.71 3.67
N ARG A 26 -7.49 -14.60 2.98
CA ARG A 26 -6.02 -14.64 3.02
C ARG A 26 -5.37 -13.48 2.27
N LEU A 27 -6.05 -12.98 1.24
CA LEU A 27 -5.60 -11.85 0.46
C LEU A 27 -6.57 -10.68 0.66
N ILE A 28 -6.00 -9.49 0.87
CA ILE A 28 -6.71 -8.24 1.15
C ILE A 28 -6.23 -7.21 0.13
N PHE A 29 -7.09 -6.92 -0.85
CA PHE A 29 -6.86 -5.89 -1.86
C PHE A 29 -7.60 -4.61 -1.48
N GLY A 30 -7.14 -3.48 -2.01
CA GLY A 30 -7.92 -2.25 -1.93
C GLY A 30 -9.10 -2.27 -2.92
N PRO A 31 -9.89 -1.19 -2.94
CA PRO A 31 -11.03 -1.08 -3.85
C PRO A 31 -10.62 -1.09 -5.33
N ASP A 32 -9.44 -0.51 -5.62
CA ASP A 32 -8.93 -0.23 -6.97
C ASP A 32 -8.20 -1.41 -7.61
N VAL A 33 -8.68 -2.65 -7.44
CA VAL A 33 -8.00 -3.84 -8.02
C VAL A 33 -7.77 -3.77 -9.53
N SER A 34 -8.59 -2.99 -10.26
CA SER A 34 -8.43 -2.78 -11.70
C SER A 34 -7.10 -2.12 -12.06
N SER A 35 -6.59 -1.24 -11.21
CA SER A 35 -5.30 -0.58 -11.45
C SER A 35 -4.12 -1.54 -11.34
N LEU A 36 -4.25 -2.60 -10.54
CA LEU A 36 -3.24 -3.66 -10.45
C LEU A 36 -3.01 -4.35 -11.80
N PHE A 37 -4.08 -4.60 -12.56
CA PHE A 37 -3.97 -5.16 -13.91
C PHE A 37 -3.26 -4.20 -14.86
N LEU A 38 -3.58 -2.90 -14.78
CA LEU A 38 -2.90 -1.88 -15.57
C LEU A 38 -1.39 -1.82 -15.25
N SER A 39 -1.02 -1.79 -13.97
CA SER A 39 0.38 -1.79 -13.53
C SER A 39 1.11 -3.06 -13.99
N THR A 40 0.45 -4.22 -13.88
CA THR A 40 1.01 -5.49 -14.37
C THR A 40 1.27 -5.44 -15.87
N LEU A 41 0.35 -4.89 -16.67
CA LEU A 41 0.54 -4.73 -18.11
C LEU A 41 1.66 -3.74 -18.46
N LEU A 42 1.78 -2.65 -17.70
CA LEU A 42 2.84 -1.64 -17.88
C LEU A 42 4.24 -2.17 -17.55
N ILE A 43 4.35 -3.17 -16.67
CA ILE A 43 5.62 -3.85 -16.36
C ILE A 43 5.87 -4.98 -17.37
N ALA A 44 4.91 -5.91 -17.50
CA ALA A 44 5.08 -7.10 -18.32
C ALA A 44 5.14 -6.81 -19.84
N GLY A 45 4.45 -5.77 -20.31
CA GLY A 45 4.42 -5.40 -21.73
C GLY A 45 5.80 -5.02 -22.29
N PRO A 46 6.46 -3.98 -21.73
CA PRO A 46 7.83 -3.61 -22.11
C PRO A 46 8.83 -4.76 -21.92
N ALA A 47 8.73 -5.51 -20.82
CA ALA A 47 9.61 -6.66 -20.55
C ALA A 47 9.46 -7.77 -21.60
N LEU A 48 8.22 -8.09 -22.00
CA LEU A 48 7.95 -9.06 -23.06
C LEU A 48 8.51 -8.60 -24.41
N ALA A 49 8.31 -7.32 -24.76
CA ALA A 49 8.87 -6.73 -25.98
C ALA A 49 10.40 -6.78 -25.98
N PHE A 50 11.04 -6.48 -24.84
CA PHE A 50 12.48 -6.60 -24.65
C PHE A 50 12.97 -8.05 -24.84
N CYS A 51 12.31 -9.02 -24.20
CA CYS A 51 12.64 -10.44 -24.32
C CYS A 51 12.53 -10.94 -25.77
N ILE A 52 11.49 -10.52 -26.51
CA ILE A 52 11.34 -10.82 -27.93
C ILE A 52 12.49 -10.22 -28.75
N LYS A 53 12.84 -8.95 -28.50
CA LYS A 53 13.94 -8.27 -29.19
C LYS A 53 15.28 -8.97 -28.95
N VAL A 54 15.61 -9.28 -27.70
CA VAL A 54 16.84 -10.00 -27.32
C VAL A 54 16.87 -11.39 -27.96
N SER A 55 15.75 -12.11 -27.95
CA SER A 55 15.64 -13.43 -28.59
C SER A 55 15.86 -13.36 -30.11
N CYS A 56 15.33 -12.34 -30.78
CA CYS A 56 15.60 -12.09 -32.20
C CYS A 56 17.08 -11.80 -32.46
N VAL A 57 17.72 -11.01 -31.60
CA VAL A 57 19.15 -10.71 -31.67
C VAL A 57 20.02 -11.96 -31.50
N ILE A 58 19.68 -12.83 -30.55
CA ILE A 58 20.34 -14.12 -30.34
C ILE A 58 20.24 -14.97 -31.62
N ARG A 59 19.03 -15.14 -32.15
CA ARG A 59 18.80 -15.91 -33.39
C ARG A 59 19.59 -15.35 -34.57
N HIS A 60 19.64 -14.03 -34.71
CA HIS A 60 20.40 -13.38 -35.77
C HIS A 60 21.90 -13.66 -35.66
N ARG A 61 22.51 -13.53 -34.47
CA ARG A 61 23.94 -13.81 -34.28
C ARG A 61 24.30 -15.26 -34.55
N ILE A 62 23.47 -16.21 -34.10
CA ILE A 62 23.67 -17.63 -34.37
C ILE A 62 23.68 -17.89 -35.88
N LYS A 63 22.73 -17.30 -36.62
CA LYS A 63 22.67 -17.41 -38.08
C LYS A 63 23.92 -16.83 -38.77
N GLU A 64 24.50 -15.78 -38.22
CA GLU A 64 25.75 -15.17 -38.71
C GLU A 64 27.02 -15.84 -38.17
N HIS A 65 26.91 -16.97 -37.46
CA HIS A 65 28.03 -17.64 -36.78
C HIS A 65 28.84 -16.71 -35.84
N LYS A 66 28.19 -15.69 -35.27
CA LYS A 66 28.77 -14.78 -34.27
C LYS A 66 28.49 -15.26 -32.86
N ASP A 67 29.35 -14.90 -31.92
CA ASP A 67 29.14 -15.21 -30.50
C ASP A 67 27.85 -14.55 -29.96
N ALA A 68 26.95 -15.38 -29.43
CA ALA A 68 25.70 -14.99 -28.80
C ALA A 68 25.71 -15.19 -27.28
N GLY A 69 26.78 -15.76 -26.72
CA GLY A 69 26.95 -16.07 -25.30
C GLY A 69 26.53 -14.93 -24.36
N PRO A 70 26.97 -13.68 -24.58
CA PRO A 70 26.62 -12.55 -23.71
C PRO A 70 25.12 -12.19 -23.67
N TRP A 71 24.31 -12.61 -24.65
CA TRP A 71 22.89 -12.24 -24.73
C TRP A 71 21.97 -13.15 -23.92
N TYR A 72 22.38 -14.39 -23.66
CA TYR A 72 21.65 -15.32 -22.80
C TYR A 72 21.52 -14.82 -21.34
N PRO A 73 22.59 -14.40 -20.65
CA PRO A 73 22.46 -13.90 -19.27
C PRO A 73 21.62 -12.61 -19.22
N ILE A 74 21.70 -11.74 -20.24
CA ILE A 74 20.85 -10.53 -20.33
C ILE A 74 19.37 -10.92 -20.38
N LEU A 75 19.02 -11.92 -21.18
CA LEU A 75 17.65 -12.44 -21.27
C LEU A 75 17.18 -13.04 -19.94
N VAL A 76 18.01 -13.87 -19.31
CA VAL A 76 17.68 -14.55 -18.05
C VAL A 76 17.53 -13.55 -16.90
N ILE A 77 18.48 -12.62 -16.75
CA ILE A 77 18.45 -11.60 -15.69
C ILE A 77 17.21 -10.72 -15.86
N GLY A 78 16.95 -10.20 -17.07
CA GLY A 78 15.75 -9.38 -17.32
C GLY A 78 14.46 -10.15 -17.01
N ALA A 79 14.35 -11.41 -17.43
CA ALA A 79 13.18 -12.22 -17.11
C ALA A 79 12.99 -12.45 -15.60
N VAL A 80 14.09 -12.69 -14.86
CA VAL A 80 14.04 -12.87 -13.40
C VAL A 80 13.61 -11.58 -12.70
N LEU A 81 14.19 -10.43 -13.07
CA LEU A 81 13.83 -9.12 -12.49
C LEU A 81 12.35 -8.81 -12.72
N THR A 82 11.86 -8.97 -13.95
CA THR A 82 10.43 -8.77 -14.25
C THR A 82 9.51 -9.70 -13.43
N ILE A 83 9.89 -10.97 -13.24
CA ILE A 83 9.11 -11.89 -12.40
C ILE A 83 9.09 -11.39 -10.96
N MET A 84 10.23 -10.95 -10.44
CA MET A 84 10.32 -10.39 -9.08
C MET A 84 9.46 -9.13 -8.95
N ASP A 85 9.47 -8.21 -9.91
CA ASP A 85 8.62 -7.02 -9.91
C ASP A 85 7.13 -7.36 -9.82
N ILE A 86 6.68 -8.33 -10.63
CA ILE A 86 5.29 -8.78 -10.59
C ILE A 86 4.96 -9.41 -9.23
N VAL A 87 5.87 -10.19 -8.66
CA VAL A 87 5.71 -10.77 -7.32
C VAL A 87 5.60 -9.66 -6.27
N PHE A 88 6.51 -8.69 -6.24
CA PHE A 88 6.48 -7.61 -5.25
C PHE A 88 5.27 -6.69 -5.41
N LEU A 89 4.85 -6.40 -6.63
CA LEU A 89 3.60 -5.69 -6.91
C LEU A 89 2.40 -6.46 -6.32
N PHE A 90 2.34 -7.77 -6.52
CA PHE A 90 1.30 -8.61 -5.96
C PHE A 90 1.35 -8.68 -4.44
N LEU A 91 2.54 -8.85 -3.85
CA LEU A 91 2.72 -8.91 -2.39
C LEU A 91 2.33 -7.59 -1.71
N THR A 92 2.66 -6.46 -2.33
CA THR A 92 2.32 -5.13 -1.80
C THR A 92 0.82 -4.85 -1.92
N SER A 93 0.17 -5.29 -3.00
CA SER A 93 -1.26 -5.05 -3.26
C SER A 93 -2.22 -5.97 -2.49
N SER A 94 -1.81 -7.22 -2.22
CA SER A 94 -2.70 -8.29 -1.77
C SER A 94 -2.70 -8.56 -0.27
N ARG A 95 -2.05 -7.70 0.52
CA ARG A 95 -1.79 -7.96 1.93
C ARG A 95 -2.18 -6.75 2.79
N ASP A 96 -2.43 -6.98 4.08
CA ASP A 96 -2.90 -5.96 5.03
C ASP A 96 -1.94 -4.75 5.13
N PRO A 97 -2.39 -3.50 4.85
CA PRO A 97 -1.57 -2.30 5.00
C PRO A 97 -1.40 -1.82 6.46
N GLY A 98 -1.97 -2.55 7.43
CA GLY A 98 -2.00 -2.17 8.85
C GLY A 98 -3.33 -1.53 9.23
N ILE A 99 -4.44 -2.17 8.87
CA ILE A 99 -5.77 -1.62 9.14
C ILE A 99 -6.08 -1.65 10.63
N VAL A 100 -6.47 -0.49 11.16
CA VAL A 100 -6.93 -0.35 12.55
C VAL A 100 -8.37 -0.87 12.65
N PRO A 101 -8.66 -1.86 13.52
CA PRO A 101 -10.02 -2.37 13.69
C PRO A 101 -11.01 -1.27 14.09
N ARG A 102 -12.19 -1.29 13.48
CA ARG A 102 -13.27 -0.35 13.80
C ARG A 102 -13.92 -0.71 15.13
N ASN A 103 -14.36 0.31 15.88
CA ASN A 103 -15.17 0.06 17.07
C ASN A 103 -16.64 -0.13 16.68
N THR A 104 -17.37 -0.97 17.43
CA THR A 104 -18.81 -1.19 17.21
C THR A 104 -19.66 -0.06 17.76
N THR A 105 -19.19 0.60 18.81
CA THR A 105 -19.81 1.74 19.47
C THR A 105 -18.77 2.84 19.62
N PRO A 106 -19.17 4.13 19.68
CA PRO A 106 -18.24 5.19 20.05
C PRO A 106 -17.57 4.87 21.40
N PRO A 107 -16.30 5.26 21.61
CA PRO A 107 -15.69 5.19 22.93
C PRO A 107 -16.55 5.99 23.91
N GLU A 108 -16.81 5.42 25.08
CA GLU A 108 -17.43 6.20 26.16
C GLU A 108 -16.51 7.38 26.47
N SER A 109 -17.10 8.58 26.58
CA SER A 109 -16.37 9.71 27.15
C SER A 109 -16.11 9.35 28.60
N ASP A 110 -14.86 9.07 28.96
CA ASP A 110 -14.46 9.07 30.36
C ASP A 110 -14.82 10.45 30.91
N GLU A 111 -15.94 10.54 31.66
CA GLU A 111 -16.36 11.68 32.47
C GLU A 111 -15.41 11.81 33.67
N THR A 112 -14.11 11.92 33.38
CA THR A 112 -13.04 12.07 34.36
C THR A 112 -11.78 12.50 33.61
N PHE A 113 -11.66 13.78 33.29
CA PHE A 113 -10.53 14.61 33.72
C PHE A 113 -10.65 16.06 33.19
N ASP A 114 -10.65 16.97 34.16
CA ASP A 114 -10.35 18.40 34.15
C ASP A 114 -11.32 19.39 33.47
N ILE A 115 -12.38 19.67 34.22
CA ILE A 115 -12.94 21.01 34.41
C ILE A 115 -11.80 21.97 34.77
N HIS A 116 -11.17 22.61 33.78
CA HIS A 116 -10.52 23.93 33.90
C HIS A 116 -10.20 24.47 32.49
N THR A 117 -11.23 24.71 31.68
CA THR A 117 -11.15 25.79 30.68
C THR A 117 -12.35 26.71 30.89
N PRO A 118 -12.17 27.93 31.45
CA PRO A 118 -13.22 28.92 31.43
C PRO A 118 -13.24 29.52 30.02
N SER A 119 -14.08 28.99 29.15
CA SER A 119 -14.51 29.74 27.97
C SER A 119 -16.02 29.55 27.82
N MET A 120 -16.74 30.60 28.24
CA MET A 120 -18.12 30.83 27.85
C MET A 120 -18.28 30.63 26.34
N GLU A 121 -19.32 29.90 25.93
CA GLU A 121 -20.52 30.48 25.30
C GLU A 121 -21.48 29.33 24.94
N TRP A 122 -22.54 29.18 25.74
CA TRP A 122 -23.76 28.49 25.33
C TRP A 122 -24.56 29.47 24.46
N VAL A 123 -25.13 29.01 23.34
CA VAL A 123 -26.50 29.30 22.83
C VAL A 123 -26.62 28.83 21.36
N ASN A 124 -27.20 27.65 21.17
CA ASN A 124 -28.38 27.44 20.30
C ASN A 124 -28.75 25.96 20.25
N GLY A 125 -30.00 25.66 20.61
CA GLY A 125 -30.53 24.32 20.74
C GLY A 125 -30.62 23.53 19.43
N ARG A 126 -30.31 22.23 19.53
CA ARG A 126 -30.99 21.05 18.93
C ARG A 126 -30.01 19.86 18.94
N THR A 127 -30.50 18.74 19.48
CA THR A 127 -29.92 17.38 19.58
C THR A 127 -28.92 17.10 20.72
N PRO A 128 -29.14 16.05 21.56
CA PRO A 128 -28.12 15.50 22.43
C PRO A 128 -27.26 14.54 21.61
N HIS A 129 -26.63 15.05 20.56
CA HIS A 129 -25.58 14.28 19.90
C HIS A 129 -24.35 14.46 20.77
N LEU A 130 -23.96 13.40 21.49
CA LEU A 130 -22.72 13.33 22.25
C LEU A 130 -21.58 13.90 21.38
N LYS A 131 -21.21 15.17 21.57
CA LYS A 131 -20.13 15.80 20.82
C LYS A 131 -18.86 15.33 21.48
N LEU A 132 -18.45 14.09 21.19
CA LEU A 132 -17.16 13.58 21.57
C LEU A 132 -16.09 14.62 21.19
N PRO A 133 -15.15 14.94 22.11
CA PRO A 133 -14.07 15.85 21.79
C PRO A 133 -13.37 15.38 20.51
N ARG A 134 -13.30 16.27 19.52
CA ARG A 134 -12.70 15.95 18.20
C ARG A 134 -11.24 15.52 18.33
N ALA A 135 -10.60 15.88 19.44
CA ALA A 135 -9.29 15.41 19.82
C ALA A 135 -9.24 15.01 21.31
N LYS A 136 -8.51 13.94 21.61
CA LYS A 136 -8.17 13.46 22.96
C LYS A 136 -6.65 13.47 23.09
N ASP A 137 -6.14 13.81 24.26
CA ASP A 137 -4.71 13.70 24.54
C ASP A 137 -4.41 12.29 25.09
N VAL A 138 -3.39 11.64 24.53
CA VAL A 138 -2.99 10.28 24.90
C VAL A 138 -1.50 10.29 25.21
N ILE A 139 -1.12 9.71 26.34
CA ILE A 139 0.29 9.62 26.75
C ILE A 139 0.92 8.42 26.05
N VAL A 140 2.00 8.66 25.31
CA VAL A 140 2.79 7.64 24.61
C VAL A 140 4.25 7.83 25.01
N ASN A 141 4.84 6.84 25.69
CA ASN A 141 6.22 6.92 26.18
C ASN A 141 6.51 8.18 27.02
N GLY A 142 5.56 8.63 27.84
CA GLY A 142 5.71 9.84 28.67
C GLY A 142 5.47 11.17 27.94
N HIS A 143 5.17 11.16 26.64
CA HIS A 143 4.83 12.35 25.86
C HIS A 143 3.33 12.40 25.56
N THR A 144 2.70 13.55 25.81
CA THR A 144 1.30 13.79 25.47
C THR A 144 1.16 14.02 23.97
N VAL A 145 0.41 13.15 23.29
CA VAL A 145 0.13 13.23 21.86
C VAL A 145 -1.36 13.40 21.64
N LYS A 146 -1.72 14.45 20.90
CA LYS A 146 -3.10 14.75 20.53
C LYS A 146 -3.58 13.81 19.41
N VAL A 147 -4.54 12.94 19.71
CA VAL A 147 -5.19 12.04 18.75
C VAL A 147 -6.53 12.60 18.28
N LYS A 148 -6.92 12.30 17.04
CA LYS A 148 -8.19 12.77 16.44
C LYS A 148 -9.22 11.66 16.42
N TYR A 149 -10.48 12.00 16.61
CA TYR A 149 -11.59 11.06 16.46
C TYR A 149 -11.89 10.77 14.98
N CYS A 150 -12.33 9.54 14.66
CA CYS A 150 -12.75 9.14 13.34
C CYS A 150 -14.23 8.71 13.36
N ASP A 151 -15.11 9.51 12.79
CA ASP A 151 -16.56 9.24 12.76
C ASP A 151 -16.91 7.96 11.99
N THR A 152 -16.16 7.65 10.92
CA THR A 152 -16.41 6.45 10.09
C THR A 152 -16.00 5.14 10.75
N CYS A 153 -14.97 5.16 11.60
CA CYS A 153 -14.41 3.98 12.25
C CYS A 153 -14.75 3.89 13.75
N LEU A 154 -15.44 4.92 14.27
CA LEU A 154 -15.87 5.07 15.66
C LEU A 154 -14.73 4.90 16.68
N LEU A 155 -13.57 5.47 16.39
CA LEU A 155 -12.39 5.33 17.24
C LEU A 155 -11.57 6.62 17.31
N TYR A 156 -10.88 6.83 18.43
CA TYR A 156 -9.75 7.75 18.49
C TYR A 156 -8.58 7.13 17.76
N ARG A 157 -8.11 7.80 16.71
CA ARG A 157 -7.06 7.31 15.82
C ARG A 157 -5.78 7.08 16.62
N PRO A 158 -5.21 5.86 16.66
CA PRO A 158 -3.91 5.64 17.26
C PRO A 158 -2.88 6.64 16.72
N PRO A 159 -1.85 7.00 17.51
CA PRO A 159 -0.79 7.91 17.06
C PRO A 159 -0.25 7.50 15.69
N ARG A 160 -0.12 8.48 14.79
CA ARG A 160 0.33 8.30 13.40
C ARG A 160 -0.61 7.49 12.50
N SER A 161 -1.84 7.20 12.90
CA SER A 161 -2.85 6.60 12.01
C SER A 161 -3.73 7.67 11.35
N SER A 162 -4.13 7.40 10.10
CA SER A 162 -5.00 8.28 9.33
C SER A 162 -6.10 7.47 8.65
N HIS A 163 -7.24 8.10 8.42
CA HIS A 163 -8.34 7.50 7.68
C HIS A 163 -8.14 7.71 6.19
N CYS A 164 -8.09 6.63 5.42
CA CYS A 164 -8.16 6.68 3.96
C CYS A 164 -9.63 6.58 3.54
N SER A 165 -10.15 7.61 2.88
CA SER A 165 -11.52 7.64 2.36
C SER A 165 -11.75 6.64 1.23
N ILE A 166 -10.72 6.35 0.43
CA ILE A 166 -10.78 5.42 -0.71
C ILE A 166 -11.00 3.98 -0.21
N CYS A 167 -10.08 3.48 0.62
CA CYS A 167 -10.22 2.17 1.26
C CYS A 167 -11.30 2.13 2.35
N ASN A 168 -11.79 3.30 2.76
CA ASN A 168 -12.72 3.48 3.86
C ASN A 168 -12.22 2.81 5.14
N ASN A 169 -10.97 3.05 5.56
CA ASN A 169 -10.41 2.45 6.76
C ASN A 169 -9.34 3.34 7.38
N CYS A 170 -9.20 3.27 8.71
CA CYS A 170 -8.03 3.80 9.39
C CYS A 170 -6.83 2.88 9.18
N VAL A 171 -5.69 3.42 8.78
CA VAL A 171 -4.44 2.68 8.56
C VAL A 171 -3.38 3.20 9.50
N GLN A 172 -2.68 2.29 10.18
CA GLN A 172 -1.62 2.62 11.12
C GLN A 172 -0.37 3.08 10.37
N ARG A 173 0.22 4.20 10.83
CA ARG A 173 1.39 4.83 10.18
C ARG A 173 1.13 4.99 8.67
N PHE A 174 -0.07 5.46 8.35
CA PHE A 174 -0.51 5.73 6.99
C PHE A 174 0.41 6.75 6.33
N ASP A 175 0.87 6.43 5.12
CA ASP A 175 1.62 7.33 4.28
C ASP A 175 0.71 7.88 3.18
N HIS A 176 0.28 7.02 2.26
CA HIS A 176 -0.61 7.39 1.16
C HIS A 176 -1.44 6.19 0.65
N HIS A 177 -2.41 6.48 -0.22
CA HIS A 177 -3.06 5.46 -1.05
C HIS A 177 -2.39 5.43 -2.41
N CYS A 178 -1.79 4.31 -2.80
CA CYS A 178 -1.09 4.20 -4.06
C CYS A 178 -2.04 3.64 -5.14
N PRO A 179 -2.39 4.42 -6.18
CA PRO A 179 -3.25 3.94 -7.25
C PRO A 179 -2.60 2.83 -8.07
N TRP A 180 -1.27 2.81 -8.22
CA TRP A 180 -0.56 1.79 -9.00
C TRP A 180 -0.59 0.40 -8.34
N VAL A 181 -0.52 0.37 -7.01
CA VAL A 181 -0.67 -0.85 -6.21
C VAL A 181 -2.14 -1.16 -5.94
N GLY A 182 -3.00 -0.14 -5.97
CA GLY A 182 -4.43 -0.26 -5.66
C GLY A 182 -4.70 -0.48 -4.16
N GLN A 183 -3.80 0.00 -3.29
CA GLN A 183 -3.85 -0.23 -1.84
C GLN A 183 -3.18 0.93 -1.06
N CYS A 184 -3.56 1.07 0.22
CA CYS A 184 -2.85 1.95 1.15
C CYS A 184 -1.42 1.47 1.43
N ILE A 185 -0.48 2.40 1.52
CA ILE A 185 0.89 2.15 1.97
C ILE A 185 1.00 2.68 3.41
N GLY A 186 1.30 1.77 4.33
CA GLY A 186 1.59 2.06 5.73
C GLY A 186 2.96 1.55 6.12
N LEU A 187 3.49 1.95 7.28
CA LEU A 187 4.87 1.60 7.67
C LEU A 187 5.16 0.08 7.68
N VAL A 188 4.18 -0.75 8.03
CA VAL A 188 4.36 -2.22 8.00
C VAL A 188 4.78 -2.73 6.62
N ARG A 189 4.56 -1.95 5.56
CA ARG A 189 4.79 -2.32 4.16
C ARG A 189 5.57 -1.28 3.36
N ILE A 190 6.13 -0.29 4.05
CA ILE A 190 6.98 0.69 3.39
C ILE A 190 8.24 0.03 2.84
N ALA A 191 8.77 -1.00 3.53
CA ALA A 191 9.94 -1.74 3.07
C ALA A 191 9.66 -2.51 1.77
N ASP A 192 8.56 -3.28 1.72
CA ASP A 192 8.13 -4.00 0.50
C ASP A 192 7.93 -3.01 -0.67
N TYR A 193 7.31 -1.87 -0.41
CA TYR A 193 7.08 -0.84 -1.42
C TYR A 193 8.38 -0.19 -1.91
N VAL A 194 9.32 0.14 -1.00
CA VAL A 194 10.62 0.70 -1.36
C VAL A 194 11.45 -0.31 -2.15
N PHE A 195 11.44 -1.59 -1.75
CA PHE A 195 12.12 -2.66 -2.48
C PHE A 195 11.56 -2.83 -3.90
N PHE A 196 10.23 -2.82 -4.04
CA PHE A 196 9.57 -2.84 -5.34
C PHE A 196 10.02 -1.68 -6.24
N LEU A 197 10.09 -0.46 -5.70
CA LEU A 197 10.56 0.69 -6.48
C LEU A 197 12.03 0.57 -6.88
N SER A 198 12.89 0.03 -6.02
CA SER A 198 14.31 -0.17 -6.37
C SER A 198 14.51 -1.26 -7.42
N GLU A 199 13.72 -2.34 -7.37
CA GLU A 199 13.81 -3.41 -8.38
C GLU A 199 13.32 -2.92 -9.74
N LEU A 200 12.23 -2.17 -9.80
CA LEU A 200 11.75 -1.55 -11.04
C LEU A 200 12.81 -0.65 -11.71
N GLU A 201 13.58 0.08 -10.90
CA GLU A 201 14.68 0.90 -11.41
C GLU A 201 15.82 0.04 -11.99
N LEU A 202 16.17 -1.06 -11.30
CA LEU A 202 17.18 -2.01 -11.78
C LEU A 202 16.74 -2.73 -13.08
N ASP A 203 15.46 -3.07 -13.21
CA ASP A 203 14.89 -3.67 -14.43
C ASP A 203 14.98 -2.69 -15.62
N LEU A 204 14.61 -1.42 -15.39
CA LEU A 204 14.76 -0.34 -16.37
C LEU A 204 16.22 -0.17 -16.82
N ASP A 205 17.17 -0.14 -15.88
CA ASP A 205 18.60 -0.06 -16.20
C ASP A 205 19.05 -1.28 -17.02
N CYS A 206 18.63 -2.48 -16.64
CA CYS A 206 18.92 -3.71 -17.38
C CYS A 206 18.40 -3.67 -18.83
N PHE A 207 17.25 -3.04 -19.07
CA PHE A 207 16.70 -2.87 -20.42
C PHE A 207 17.43 -1.82 -21.25
N LEU A 208 17.97 -0.77 -20.61
CA LEU A 208 18.65 0.33 -21.29
C LEU A 208 20.13 0.03 -21.60
N LEU A 209 20.83 -0.75 -20.78
CA LEU A 209 22.23 -1.11 -20.98
C LEU A 209 22.55 -1.70 -22.39
N PRO A 210 21.76 -2.62 -22.95
CA PRO A 210 22.02 -3.18 -24.28
C PRO A 210 21.66 -2.22 -25.43
N ILE A 211 20.80 -1.24 -25.17
CA ILE A 211 20.33 -0.25 -26.16
C ILE A 211 21.35 0.88 -26.27
N ASN A 212 21.99 1.25 -25.16
CA ASN A 212 22.87 2.40 -25.08
C ASN A 212 24.29 1.97 -24.72
N LYS A 213 25.14 1.76 -25.74
CA LYS A 213 26.59 1.57 -25.54
C LYS A 213 27.29 2.78 -24.90
N GLN A 214 26.59 3.89 -24.63
CA GLN A 214 27.19 5.18 -24.26
C GLN A 214 26.61 5.88 -23.00
N SER A 215 25.64 5.30 -22.26
CA SER A 215 24.86 6.10 -21.29
C SER A 215 24.83 5.57 -19.85
N THR A 216 25.97 5.13 -19.31
CA THR A 216 26.13 4.81 -17.87
C THR A 216 26.11 6.04 -16.95
N CYS A 217 25.73 7.24 -17.42
CA CYS A 217 25.81 8.47 -16.64
C CYS A 217 24.47 9.08 -16.17
N VAL A 218 23.31 8.63 -16.68
CA VAL A 218 22.04 9.38 -16.45
C VAL A 218 21.20 8.84 -15.29
N CYS A 219 21.21 7.54 -14.98
CA CYS A 219 20.34 6.99 -13.93
C CYS A 219 20.80 7.27 -12.49
N LYS A 220 22.04 7.68 -12.26
CA LYS A 220 22.54 8.00 -10.90
C LYS A 220 21.91 9.25 -10.25
N MET A 221 21.14 10.06 -10.98
CA MET A 221 20.64 11.35 -10.49
C MET A 221 19.22 11.33 -9.90
N MET A 222 18.42 10.28 -10.10
CA MET A 222 16.99 10.33 -9.75
C MET A 222 16.70 9.93 -8.28
N VAL A 223 17.55 9.09 -7.68
CA VAL A 223 17.31 8.47 -6.34
C VAL A 223 17.53 9.42 -5.16
N MET A 224 18.30 10.51 -5.31
CA MET A 224 18.60 11.39 -4.17
C MET A 224 17.56 12.49 -3.90
N SER A 225 16.45 12.58 -4.65
CA SER A 225 15.55 13.75 -4.60
C SER A 225 14.23 13.59 -3.83
N LYS A 226 13.91 12.40 -3.28
CA LYS A 226 12.64 12.18 -2.55
C LYS A 226 12.76 11.65 -1.11
N LEU A 227 13.91 11.89 -0.48
CA LEU A 227 14.07 11.79 0.97
C LEU A 227 14.47 13.15 1.54
N LYS A 228 13.54 14.10 1.47
CA LYS A 228 13.47 15.31 2.30
C LYS A 228 12.01 15.63 2.58
#